data_AF-A0A5K7ZTR4-F1
#
_entry.id   AF-A0A5K7ZTR4-F1
#
_cell.length_a   1.000
_cell.length_b   1.000
_cell.length_c   1.000
_cell.angle_alpha   90.00
_cell.angle_beta   90.00
_cell.angle_gamma   90.00
#
_symmetry.space_group_name_H-M   'P 1'
#
loop_
_entity.id
_entity.type
_entity.pdbx_description
1 polymer ?
#
loop_
_entity_poly.entity_id
_entity_poly.type
_entity_poly.pdbx_seq_one_letter_code
_entity_poly.pdbx_strand_id
1 'polypeptide(L)' 'MKIHPHQKAVVASEYVETERVKQAQQLGVGQSVKKPYTLETIAIAIKNELARDG' A
#
# COMPACT_ATOMS: atom_id res chain seq x y z
N MET A 1 3.74 16.45 -14.41
CA MET A 1 3.64 15.23 -13.58
C MET A 1 3.41 14.06 -14.54
N LYS A 2 4.36 13.13 -14.67
CA LYS A 2 4.21 11.97 -15.57
C LYS A 2 3.49 10.87 -14.80
N ILE A 3 2.35 10.42 -15.32
CA ILE A 3 1.58 9.33 -14.71
C ILE A 3 2.18 8.01 -15.21
N HIS A 4 2.51 7.12 -14.29
CA HIS A 4 3.02 5.77 -14.58
C HIS A 4 1.99 4.74 -14.13
N PRO A 5 1.09 4.28 -15.02
CA PRO A 5 -0.06 3.46 -14.65
C PRO A 5 0.28 2.13 -13.95
N HIS A 6 1.51 1.63 -14.13
CA HIS A 6 1.97 0.34 -13.61
C HIS A 6 2.98 0.48 -12.46
N GLN A 7 3.14 1.68 -11.90
CA GLN A 7 4.07 1.89 -10.80
C GLN A 7 3.50 1.32 -9.50
N LYS A 8 4.17 0.30 -8.97
CA LYS A 8 3.95 -0.27 -7.64
C LYS A 8 4.06 0.80 -6.54
N ALA A 9 3.11 0.82 -5.60
CA ALA A 9 3.02 1.88 -4.59
C ALA A 9 2.46 1.37 -3.26
N VAL A 10 3.04 1.88 -2.15
CA VAL A 10 2.58 1.63 -0.79
C VAL A 10 2.12 2.94 -0.16
N VAL A 11 0.92 2.96 0.43
CA VAL A 11 0.34 4.15 1.07
C VAL A 11 0.58 4.11 2.57
N ALA A 12 1.07 5.20 3.16
CA ALA A 12 1.27 5.29 4.62
C ALA A 12 0.41 6.39 5.23
N SER A 13 -0.53 6.04 6.13
CA SER A 13 -1.47 6.98 6.76
C SER A 13 -1.51 6.83 8.29
N GLU A 14 -1.85 7.91 8.99
CA GLU A 14 -2.15 7.88 10.43
C GLU A 14 -3.54 7.28 10.72
N TYR A 15 -4.39 7.20 9.70
CA TYR A 15 -5.74 6.68 9.79
C TYR A 15 -5.87 5.41 8.94
N VAL A 16 -5.90 4.25 9.60
CA VAL A 16 -6.33 2.98 8.98
C VAL A 16 -7.83 2.91 9.16
N GLU A 17 -8.54 3.55 8.24
CA GLU A 17 -9.97 3.35 8.12
C GLU A 17 -10.13 2.03 7.38
N THR A 18 -10.37 0.96 8.13
CA THR A 18 -10.41 -0.43 7.66
C THR A 18 -11.30 -0.61 6.42
N GLU A 19 -12.34 0.20 6.29
CA GLU A 19 -13.26 0.19 5.15
C GLU A 19 -12.72 0.95 3.93
N ARG A 20 -12.07 2.12 4.09
CA ARG A 20 -11.44 2.82 2.96
C ARG A 20 -10.21 2.10 2.44
N VAL A 21 -9.45 1.45 3.32
CA VAL A 21 -8.31 0.60 2.92
C VAL A 21 -8.79 -0.60 2.10
N LYS A 22 -9.88 -1.27 2.53
CA LYS A 22 -10.50 -2.35 1.75
C LYS A 22 -11.00 -1.86 0.39
N GLN A 23 -11.67 -0.72 0.34
CA GLN A 23 -12.15 -0.13 -0.92
C GLN A 23 -10.97 0.25 -1.83
N ALA A 24 -9.90 0.83 -1.29
CA ALA A 24 -8.69 1.14 -2.05
C ALA A 24 -7.99 -0.12 -2.57
N GLN A 25 -7.94 -1.20 -1.78
CA GLN A 25 -7.42 -2.50 -2.20
C GLN A 25 -8.26 -3.11 -3.34
N GLN A 26 -9.59 -3.01 -3.26
CA GLN A 26 -10.50 -3.44 -4.33
C GLN A 26 -10.32 -2.62 -5.62
N LEU A 27 -9.86 -1.38 -5.52
CA LEU A 27 -9.55 -0.50 -6.65
C LEU A 27 -8.11 -0.64 -7.16
N GLY A 28 -7.32 -1.57 -6.61
CA GLY A 28 -5.97 -1.89 -7.10
C GLY A 28 -4.81 -1.27 -6.33
N VAL A 29 -5.06 -0.55 -5.22
CA VAL A 29 -4.00 -0.10 -4.30
C VAL A 29 -3.43 -1.33 -3.59
N GLY A 30 -2.15 -1.62 -3.78
CA GLY A 30 -1.64 -2.91 -3.35
C GLY A 30 -1.45 -3.04 -1.83
N GLN A 31 -0.79 -2.10 -1.14
CA GLN A 31 -0.62 -2.15 0.32
C GLN A 31 -0.72 -0.79 1.01
N SER A 32 -1.30 -0.77 2.22
CA SER A 32 -1.32 0.40 3.11
C SER A 32 -0.74 0.09 4.49
N VAL A 33 0.07 0.99 5.04
CA VAL A 33 0.73 0.84 6.36
C VAL A 33 0.28 1.95 7.32
N LYS A 34 -0.06 1.58 8.56
CA LYS A 34 -0.42 2.53 9.64
C LYS A 34 0.82 3.19 10.21
N LYS A 35 0.79 4.51 10.39
CA LYS A 35 1.77 5.22 11.22
C LYS A 35 1.36 5.22 12.71
N PRO A 36 2.32 5.10 13.66
CA PRO A 36 3.73 4.76 13.43
C PRO A 36 3.88 3.27 13.06
N TYR A 37 4.78 2.98 12.11
CA TYR A 37 5.10 1.62 11.68
C TYR A 37 6.52 1.23 12.10
N THR A 38 6.75 -0.06 12.27
CA THR A 38 8.08 -0.63 12.46
C THR A 38 8.75 -0.93 11.12
N LEU A 39 10.07 -1.13 11.12
CA LEU A 39 10.81 -1.55 9.93
C LEU A 39 10.28 -2.86 9.35
N GLU A 40 9.90 -3.81 10.20
CA GLU A 40 9.28 -5.07 9.76
C GLU A 40 7.95 -4.83 9.02
N THR A 41 7.07 -4.00 9.58
CA THR A 41 5.76 -3.76 8.96
C THR A 41 5.86 -3.10 7.59
N ILE A 42 6.79 -2.15 7.40
CA ILE A 42 7.02 -1.54 6.09
C ILE A 42 7.77 -2.50 5.14
N ALA A 43 8.71 -3.31 5.63
CA ALA A 43 9.40 -4.30 4.81
C ALA A 43 8.44 -5.37 4.26
N ILE A 44 7.48 -5.82 5.08
CA ILE A 44 6.42 -6.76 4.66
C ILE A 44 5.54 -6.10 3.59
N ALA A 45 5.11 -4.85 3.82
CA ALA A 45 4.29 -4.13 2.84
C ALA A 45 5.01 -3.97 1.48
N ILE A 46 6.30 -3.62 1.50
CA ILE A 46 7.11 -3.51 0.27
C ILE A 46 7.27 -4.89 -0.40
N LYS A 47 7.59 -5.93 0.36
CA LYS A 47 7.74 -7.29 -0.19
C LYS A 47 6.46 -7.75 -0.88
N ASN A 48 5.31 -7.53 -0.25
CA ASN A 48 4.01 -7.89 -0.80
C ASN A 48 3.70 -7.11 -2.08
N GLU A 49 3.98 -5.80 -2.10
CA GLU A 49 3.78 -4.94 -3.27
C GLU A 49 4.70 -5.36 -4.45
N LEU A 50 5.95 -5.71 -4.15
CA LEU A 50 6.90 -6.18 -5.15
C LEU A 50 6.56 -7.58 -5.68
N ALA A 51 6.03 -8.46 -4.84
CA ALA A 51 5.58 -9.81 -5.20
C ALA A 51 4.25 -9.82 -5.96
N ARG A 52 3.51 -8.70 -5.95
CA ARG A 52 2.28 -8.57 -6.72
C ARG A 52 2.64 -8.42 -8.20
N ASP A 53 2.38 -9.44 -9.00
CA ASP A 53 2.39 -9.29 -10.45
C ASP A 53 1.10 -8.57 -10.89
N GLY A 54 1.22 -7.76 -11.95
CA GLY A 54 0.10 -7.02 -12.53
C GLY A 54 -0.92 -7.95 -13.18
#